data_AF-A0A7X6QXR4-F1
#
_entry.id   AF-A0A7X6QXR4-F1
#
_cell.length_a   1.000
_cell.length_b   1.000
_cell.length_c   1.000
_cell.angle_alpha   90.00
_cell.angle_beta   90.00
_cell.angle_gamma   90.00
#
_symmetry.space_group_name_H-M   'P 1'
#
loop_
_entity.id
_entity.type
_entity.pdbx_description
1 polymer ?
#
loop_
_entity_poly.entity_id
_entity_poly.type
_entity_poly.pdbx_seq_one_letter_code
_entity_poly.pdbx_strand_id
1 'polypeptide(L)'
;MPDYVAHLTVAAVPDDETRAGMADALGALRDDAPPGFTGPGVVVFDLRGEAPDQATAERVARAHAAEVLDGWPHEVEVEVLGG
;
A
#
# COMPACT_ATOMS: atom_id res chain seq x y z
N MET A 1 -3.51 -17.61 -11.27
CA MET A 1 -2.31 -16.84 -10.84
C MET A 1 -2.45 -16.67 -9.34
N PRO A 2 -1.37 -16.73 -8.55
CA PRO A 2 -1.48 -16.46 -7.13
C PRO A 2 -1.95 -15.02 -6.91
N ASP A 3 -2.83 -14.84 -5.93
CA ASP A 3 -3.22 -13.54 -5.44
C ASP A 3 -2.10 -12.95 -4.59
N TYR A 4 -2.02 -11.63 -4.48
CA TYR A 4 -1.13 -10.97 -3.54
C TYR A 4 -1.79 -9.75 -2.90
N VAL A 5 -1.29 -9.39 -1.72
CA VAL A 5 -1.55 -8.13 -1.05
C VAL A 5 -0.23 -7.39 -0.92
N ALA A 6 -0.19 -6.15 -1.38
CA ALA A 6 0.89 -5.23 -1.12
C ALA A 6 0.47 -4.25 -0.02
N HIS A 7 1.21 -4.23 1.07
CA HIS A 7 1.06 -3.28 2.15
C HIS A 7 1.91 -2.05 1.84
N LEU A 8 1.26 -0.92 1.63
CA LEU A 8 1.91 0.37 1.42
C LEU A 8 1.88 1.16 2.71
N THR A 9 3.05 1.52 3.23
CA THR A 9 3.17 2.39 4.41
C THR A 9 3.61 3.76 3.96
N VAL A 10 2.80 4.79 4.26
CA VAL A 10 3.13 6.19 3.95
C VAL A 10 3.33 6.94 5.25
N ALA A 11 4.50 7.56 5.39
CA ALA A 11 4.83 8.38 6.53
C ALA A 11 4.49 9.87 6.28
N ALA A 12 4.20 10.59 7.37
CA ALA A 12 3.96 12.03 7.38
C ALA A 12 2.73 12.52 6.59
N VAL A 13 1.66 11.72 6.51
CA VAL A 13 0.38 12.17 5.94
C VAL A 13 -0.20 13.30 6.81
N PRO A 14 -0.44 14.50 6.23
CA PRO A 14 -0.68 15.72 7.00
C PRO A 14 -2.09 15.82 7.58
N ASP A 15 -3.08 15.25 6.89
CA ASP A 15 -4.50 15.39 7.24
C ASP A 15 -5.34 14.23 6.69
N ASP A 16 -6.54 14.10 7.25
CA ASP A 16 -7.49 13.02 6.92
C ASP A 16 -8.05 13.16 5.49
N GLU A 17 -8.10 14.38 4.95
CA GLU A 17 -8.50 14.64 3.56
C GLU A 17 -7.47 14.04 2.58
N THR A 18 -6.19 14.28 2.81
CA THR A 18 -5.10 13.66 2.05
C THR A 18 -5.13 12.13 2.18
N ARG A 19 -5.32 11.61 3.40
CA ARG A 19 -5.48 10.17 3.66
C ARG A 19 -6.63 9.57 2.85
N ALA A 20 -7.80 10.24 2.83
CA ALA A 20 -8.97 9.78 2.10
C ALA A 20 -8.75 9.81 0.59
N GLY A 21 -8.10 10.85 0.06
CA GLY A 21 -7.73 10.93 -1.36
C GLY A 21 -6.76 9.82 -1.79
N MET A 22 -5.77 9.51 -0.95
CA MET A 22 -4.85 8.39 -1.18
C MET A 22 -5.59 7.04 -1.13
N ALA A 23 -6.50 6.85 -0.17
CA ALA A 23 -7.31 5.64 -0.06
C ALA A 23 -8.19 5.41 -1.29
N ASP A 24 -8.81 6.48 -1.80
CA ASP A 24 -9.65 6.43 -3.01
C ASP A 24 -8.80 6.09 -4.26
N ALA A 25 -7.64 6.74 -4.41
CA ALA A 25 -6.74 6.53 -5.55
C ALA A 25 -6.07 5.14 -5.55
N LEU A 26 -5.67 4.64 -4.38
CA LEU A 26 -5.13 3.27 -4.22
C LEU A 26 -6.24 2.21 -4.17
N GLY A 27 -7.51 2.63 -4.03
CA GLY A 27 -8.67 1.76 -3.93
C GLY A 27 -8.72 0.89 -2.67
N ALA A 28 -7.94 1.21 -1.64
CA ALA A 28 -7.86 0.39 -0.43
C ALA A 28 -7.29 1.15 0.76
N LEU A 29 -7.88 0.94 1.94
CA LEU A 29 -7.38 1.42 3.23
C LEU A 29 -7.31 0.24 4.20
N ARG A 30 -6.18 0.08 4.89
CA ARG A 30 -6.06 -0.91 5.96
C ARG A 30 -6.40 -0.26 7.30
N ASP A 31 -7.66 -0.37 7.70
CA ASP A 31 -8.11 0.14 9.00
C ASP A 31 -7.51 -0.64 10.19
N ASP A 32 -7.11 -1.90 9.98
CA ASP A 32 -6.54 -2.79 11.00
C ASP A 32 -5.02 -2.96 10.85
N ALA A 33 -4.31 -1.84 10.68
CA ALA A 33 -2.85 -1.85 10.61
C ALA A 33 -2.25 -2.19 11.98
N PRO A 34 -1.20 -3.05 12.06
CA PRO A 34 -0.63 -3.45 13.34
C PRO A 34 -0.09 -2.24 14.12
N PRO A 35 -0.05 -2.29 15.46
CA PRO A 35 0.23 -1.15 16.35
C PRO A 35 1.65 -0.52 16.24
N GLY A 36 2.46 -0.91 15.26
CA GLY A 36 3.71 -0.24 14.87
C GLY A 36 3.61 0.64 13.61
N PHE A 37 2.49 0.53 12.88
CA PHE A 37 2.22 1.23 11.62
C PHE A 37 1.11 2.29 11.75
N THR A 38 0.69 2.58 12.97
CA THR A 38 -0.39 3.52 13.32
C THR A 38 0.10 4.72 14.13
N GLY A 39 1.35 5.14 13.86
CA GLY A 39 1.90 6.37 14.42
C GLY A 39 1.18 7.63 13.92
N PRO A 40 1.30 8.78 14.63
CA PRO A 40 0.71 10.03 14.17
C PRO A 40 1.26 10.40 12.78
N GLY A 41 0.37 10.48 11.78
CA GLY A 41 0.71 10.76 10.39
C GLY A 41 1.26 9.55 9.60
N VAL A 42 1.20 8.33 10.15
CA VAL A 42 1.52 7.09 9.40
C VAL A 42 0.22 6.39 9.01
N VAL A 43 0.11 6.02 7.74
CA VAL A 43 -1.07 5.31 7.21
C VAL A 43 -0.63 4.11 6.39
N VAL A 44 -1.44 3.05 6.43
CA VAL A 44 -1.20 1.83 5.67
C VAL A 44 -2.36 1.57 4.71
N PHE A 45 -2.03 1.20 3.48
CA PHE A 45 -2.97 0.84 2.44
C PHE A 45 -2.68 -0.59 1.95
N ASP A 46 -3.72 -1.33 1.56
CA ASP A 46 -3.60 -2.71 1.09
C ASP A 46 -3.97 -2.82 -0.38
N LEU A 47 -2.98 -2.83 -1.27
CA LEU A 47 -3.22 -3.01 -2.69
C LEU A 47 -3.31 -4.50 -3.02
N ARG A 48 -4.48 -4.95 -3.50
CA ARG A 48 -4.67 -6.33 -3.99
C ARG A 48 -4.41 -6.42 -5.48
N GLY A 49 -3.79 -7.52 -5.89
CA GLY A 49 -3.60 -7.81 -7.31
C GLY A 49 -3.32 -9.28 -7.59
N GLU A 50 -3.24 -9.61 -8.87
CA GLU A 50 -2.87 -10.93 -9.37
C GLU A 50 -1.54 -10.82 -10.12
N ALA A 51 -0.59 -11.69 -9.79
CA ALA A 51 0.71 -11.74 -10.46
C ALA A 51 1.16 -13.18 -10.67
N PRO A 52 1.97 -13.48 -11.70
CA PRO A 52 2.51 -14.82 -11.91
C PRO A 52 3.50 -15.27 -10.82
N ASP A 53 4.17 -14.32 -10.16
CA ASP A 53 5.21 -14.57 -9.15
C ASP A 53 5.42 -13.33 -8.25
N GLN A 54 6.11 -13.51 -7.12
CA GLN A 54 6.36 -12.47 -6.13
C GLN A 54 7.14 -11.28 -6.69
N ALA A 55 8.15 -11.51 -7.55
CA ALA A 55 8.94 -10.42 -8.12
C ALA A 55 8.10 -9.55 -9.08
N THR A 56 7.18 -10.17 -9.83
CA THR A 56 6.21 -9.45 -10.65
C THR A 56 5.23 -8.66 -9.77
N ALA A 57 4.72 -9.26 -8.69
CA ALA A 57 3.84 -8.59 -7.74
C ALA A 57 4.49 -7.35 -7.12
N GLU A 58 5.74 -7.46 -6.64
CA GLU A 58 6.53 -6.36 -6.09
C GLU A 58 6.72 -5.24 -7.11
N ARG A 59 7.08 -5.58 -8.35
CA ARG A 59 7.30 -4.58 -9.40
C ARG A 59 6.02 -3.82 -9.74
N VAL A 60 4.90 -4.51 -9.88
CA VAL A 60 3.60 -3.90 -10.20
C VAL A 60 3.11 -3.05 -9.03
N ALA A 61 3.17 -3.57 -7.81
CA ALA A 61 2.77 -2.84 -6.61
C ALA A 61 3.60 -1.56 -6.43
N ARG A 62 4.92 -1.63 -6.59
CA ARG A 62 5.80 -0.46 -6.48
C ARG A 62 5.56 0.56 -7.59
N ALA A 63 5.32 0.12 -8.81
CA ALA A 63 5.00 1.02 -9.91
C ALA A 63 3.70 1.78 -9.64
N HIS A 64 2.65 1.06 -9.25
CA HIS A 64 1.36 1.67 -8.92
C HIS A 64 1.46 2.62 -7.72
N ALA A 65 2.17 2.20 -6.66
CA ALA A 65 2.47 3.04 -5.50
C ALA A 65 3.15 4.35 -5.91
N ALA A 66 4.18 4.27 -6.75
CA ALA A 66 4.93 5.44 -7.19
C ALA A 66 4.09 6.40 -8.06
N GLU A 67 3.18 5.87 -8.88
CA GLU A 67 2.27 6.72 -9.68
C GLU A 67 1.24 7.46 -8.81
N VAL A 68 0.73 6.81 -7.76
CA VAL A 68 -0.30 7.40 -6.90
C VAL A 68 0.29 8.31 -5.81
N LEU A 69 1.40 7.88 -5.21
CA LEU A 69 2.05 8.56 -4.09
C LEU A 69 3.20 9.46 -4.54
N ASP A 70 3.22 9.90 -5.81
CA ASP A 70 4.31 10.69 -6.41
C ASP A 70 4.83 11.79 -5.45
N GLY A 71 6.11 11.68 -5.06
CA GLY A 71 6.76 12.62 -4.13
C GLY A 71 6.61 12.32 -2.64
N TRP A 72 5.84 11.31 -2.24
CA TRP A 72 5.69 10.89 -0.84
C TRP A 72 6.65 9.75 -0.47
N PRO A 73 7.33 9.83 0.69
CA PRO A 73 8.13 8.72 1.20
C PRO A 73 7.21 7.56 1.60
N HIS A 74 7.38 6.41 0.94
CA HIS A 74 6.56 5.23 1.19
C HIS A 74 7.38 3.94 1.11
N GLU A 75 6.91 2.93 1.84
CA GLU A 75 7.44 1.56 1.83
C GLU A 75 6.38 0.62 1.26
N VAL A 76 6.82 -0.39 0.48
CA VAL A 76 5.93 -1.38 -0.14
C VAL A 76 6.42 -2.78 0.22
N GLU A 77 5.60 -3.53 0.96
CA GLU A 77 5.82 -4.92 1.32
C GLU A 77 4.78 -5.79 0.63
N VAL A 78 5.18 -6.88 -0.04
CA VAL A 78 4.27 -7.74 -0.78
C VAL A 78 4.18 -9.13 -0.13
N GLU A 79 2.96 -9.54 0.16
CA GLU A 79 2.60 -10.87 0.66
C GLU A 79 1.79 -11.61 -0.41
N VAL A 80 2.23 -12.81 -0.79
CA VAL A 80 1.50 -13.68 -1.72
C VAL A 80 0.41 -14.42 -0.94
N LEU A 81 -0.84 -14.25 -1.35
CA LEU A 81 -1.99 -14.96 -0.80
C LEU A 81 -2.20 -16.27 -1.57
N GLY A 82 -1.88 -17.39 -0.92
CA GLY A 82 -2.08 -18.73 -1.48
C GLY A 82 -0.77 -19.44 -1.80
N GLY A 83 -0.26 -20.15 -0.81
CA GLY A 83 0.72 -21.23 -0.92
C GLY A 83 0.18 -22.49 -0.27
#